data_AF-A0A0Q5WC13-F1
#
_entry.id   AF-A0A0Q5WC13-F1
#
_cell.length_a   1.000
_cell.length_b   1.000
_cell.length_c   1.000
_cell.angle_alpha   90.00
_cell.angle_beta   90.00
_cell.angle_gamma   90.00
#
_symmetry.space_group_name_H-M   'P 1'
#
loop_
_entity.id
_entity.type
_entity.pdbx_description
1 polymer ?
#
loop_
_entity_poly.entity_id
_entity_poly.type
_entity_poly.pdbx_seq_one_letter_code
_entity_poly.pdbx_strand_id
1 'polypeptide(L)'
;MPHTDDTFTEGNSSCSIDIGSPDTVILRSCAPNVTEEEQEKVQEGNDELRELYINPTAINCTSPSELSIQTAVFNTLKERTLFSLGYSTAGLFENPKINKTTKEKISLYQEIVRLVKRRAQTNSEVTIGKERHAVHLMVLQSFSQMFRDMGNDLSVDLPEEMITPRSFGLIYEWMIEDKPILPRLGLLEVFHAAKFLKIPQLVSQCKHCLDHGFTEDSAAMLYFEGQILKLEFIHLEFLERVSKFFLTLVASKEFLRLPLNSVLLLIQSDLIGVNTELEVFMAAARWLSHHWPQRQRFLTDVVSSIRFGLIPPWLLIRLQKPNVTSVGVSRIVAQPIVRQAIHDGIAYTTTRLFYGTDREAFMQYLHKTCVKPPVQRTWIYDQNCPYHHRMQCRNTLDLTYEAFLEYLNYLQGQHRDYWKSLELVDASNVCFSCQAKKVELTKPNS
;
A
#
# COMPACT_ATOMS: atom_id res chain seq x y z
N MET A 1 17.63 6.43 -40.82
CA MET A 1 17.53 7.79 -41.39
C MET A 1 16.64 7.77 -42.62
N PRO A 2 15.99 8.88 -42.99
CA PRO A 2 15.85 10.17 -42.27
C PRO A 2 14.50 10.22 -41.50
N HIS A 3 14.41 10.72 -40.26
CA HIS A 3 14.40 12.11 -39.74
C HIS A 3 13.07 12.86 -39.92
N THR A 4 12.35 13.08 -38.81
CA THR A 4 11.88 14.37 -38.21
C THR A 4 11.07 14.00 -36.95
N ASP A 5 11.45 14.48 -35.76
CA ASP A 5 10.80 15.60 -35.06
C ASP A 5 9.32 15.76 -35.39
N ASP A 6 8.44 15.52 -34.42
CA ASP A 6 7.40 16.49 -34.06
C ASP A 6 6.71 16.13 -32.75
N THR A 7 6.62 17.16 -31.92
CA THR A 7 6.09 17.20 -30.56
C THR A 7 4.80 17.99 -30.64
N PHE A 8 3.62 17.42 -30.38
CA PHE A 8 2.36 18.13 -30.00
C PHE A 8 1.40 17.04 -29.47
N THR A 9 0.98 16.98 -28.19
CA THR A 9 0.10 17.85 -27.37
C THR A 9 -1.28 18.16 -27.94
N GLU A 10 -2.25 17.88 -27.06
CA GLU A 10 -3.61 18.41 -26.93
C GLU A 10 -4.79 17.57 -27.43
N GLY A 11 -5.71 17.36 -26.47
CA GLY A 11 -7.03 16.78 -26.65
C GLY A 11 -7.79 16.66 -25.32
N ASN A 12 -7.60 17.59 -24.38
CA ASN A 12 -8.46 17.74 -23.20
C ASN A 12 -9.82 18.24 -23.67
N SER A 13 -10.81 17.35 -23.69
CA SER A 13 -12.20 17.70 -23.90
C SER A 13 -12.85 18.05 -22.56
N SER A 14 -12.84 19.34 -22.23
CA SER A 14 -13.72 19.95 -21.24
C SER A 14 -15.16 19.98 -21.75
N CYS A 15 -16.08 19.34 -21.04
CA CYS A 15 -17.52 19.60 -21.16
C CYS A 15 -18.07 20.06 -19.81
N SER A 16 -18.32 21.36 -19.73
CA SER A 16 -19.07 22.05 -18.68
C SER A 16 -20.56 21.92 -18.96
N ILE A 17 -21.32 21.41 -17.98
CA ILE A 17 -22.78 21.64 -17.90
C ILE A 17 -23.11 21.89 -16.43
N ASP A 18 -23.35 23.16 -16.11
CA ASP A 18 -24.08 23.60 -14.93
C ASP A 18 -25.60 23.57 -15.22
N ILE A 19 -26.37 23.37 -14.15
CA ILE A 19 -27.72 23.87 -13.83
C ILE A 19 -28.60 22.74 -13.25
N GLY A 20 -28.98 22.91 -11.97
CA GLY A 20 -30.27 22.43 -11.46
C GLY A 20 -30.23 21.59 -10.18
N SER A 21 -30.01 22.24 -9.04
CA SER A 21 -30.62 21.85 -7.75
C SER A 21 -31.39 23.08 -7.26
N PRO A 22 -32.59 22.95 -6.68
CA PRO A 22 -32.62 22.79 -5.23
C PRO A 22 -33.78 21.93 -4.72
N ASP A 23 -33.61 21.30 -3.56
CA ASP A 23 -34.64 21.28 -2.50
C ASP A 23 -34.01 20.76 -1.20
N THR A 24 -33.64 21.71 -0.34
CA THR A 24 -33.34 21.48 1.07
C THR A 24 -34.33 22.31 1.88
N VAL A 25 -35.21 21.61 2.58
CA VAL A 25 -36.19 22.20 3.49
C VAL A 25 -35.46 22.72 4.73
N ILE A 26 -35.35 24.05 4.85
CA ILE A 26 -35.00 24.77 6.08
C ILE A 26 -36.29 25.28 6.70
N LEU A 27 -36.63 24.81 7.90
CA LEU A 27 -37.65 25.41 8.75
C LEU A 27 -37.02 26.54 9.57
N ARG A 28 -37.44 27.76 9.21
CA ARG A 28 -37.12 29.04 9.87
C ARG A 28 -37.63 29.09 11.30
N SER A 29 -36.78 29.62 12.17
CA SER A 29 -37.14 30.33 13.39
C SER A 29 -37.87 31.63 13.07
N CYS A 30 -38.88 31.98 13.88
CA CYS A 30 -39.50 33.29 13.93
C CYS A 30 -39.19 33.93 15.29
N ALA A 31 -38.61 35.12 15.26
CA ALA A 31 -38.75 36.14 16.29
C ALA A 31 -39.25 37.42 15.59
N PRO A 32 -39.97 38.30 16.30
CA PRO A 32 -39.70 39.71 16.15
C PRO A 32 -39.50 40.44 17.49
N ASN A 33 -38.59 41.41 17.41
CA ASN A 33 -38.19 42.43 18.38
C ASN A 33 -39.24 43.55 18.57
N VAL A 34 -39.21 44.22 19.74
CA VAL A 34 -39.36 45.68 19.99
C VAL A 34 -38.77 45.94 21.41
N THR A 35 -37.52 46.40 21.57
CA THR A 35 -37.02 47.77 21.91
C THR A 35 -37.58 48.38 23.22
N GLU A 36 -36.85 49.06 24.13
CA GLU A 36 -35.49 49.65 24.18
C GLU A 36 -35.14 50.05 25.65
N GLU A 37 -33.84 49.91 26.02
CA GLU A 37 -32.93 50.78 26.85
C GLU A 37 -33.28 51.16 28.32
N GLU A 38 -32.36 51.23 29.31
CA GLU A 38 -30.97 51.77 29.35
C GLU A 38 -30.03 51.05 30.38
N GLN A 39 -28.73 50.93 29.99
CA GLN A 39 -27.42 51.08 30.69
C GLN A 39 -27.29 50.88 32.24
N GLU A 40 -26.25 50.30 32.86
CA GLU A 40 -24.80 50.25 32.57
C GLU A 40 -24.06 49.27 33.54
N LYS A 41 -22.88 48.76 33.09
CA LYS A 41 -21.65 48.34 33.84
C LYS A 41 -21.43 46.93 34.47
N VAL A 42 -20.56 46.17 33.76
CA VAL A 42 -19.21 45.64 34.16
C VAL A 42 -19.04 44.32 34.96
N GLN A 43 -18.29 43.42 34.29
CA GLN A 43 -17.32 42.35 34.67
C GLN A 43 -17.74 40.96 35.22
N GLU A 44 -17.50 39.97 34.33
CA GLU A 44 -16.92 38.62 34.46
C GLU A 44 -16.60 38.02 35.84
N GLY A 45 -16.84 36.70 35.97
CA GLY A 45 -16.20 35.87 36.98
C GLY A 45 -16.66 34.41 36.99
N ASN A 46 -15.95 33.57 36.21
CA ASN A 46 -15.89 32.11 36.18
C ASN A 46 -16.60 31.29 37.29
N ASP A 47 -17.48 30.44 36.80
CA ASP A 47 -18.13 29.32 37.49
C ASP A 47 -17.26 28.06 37.28
N GLU A 48 -16.52 27.64 38.32
CA GLU A 48 -15.89 26.31 38.40
C GLU A 48 -15.48 26.10 39.85
N LEU A 49 -16.27 25.36 40.65
CA LEU A 49 -15.87 24.68 41.91
C LEU A 49 -17.05 24.00 42.66
N ARG A 50 -18.06 23.49 41.95
CA ARG A 50 -19.25 22.88 42.61
C ARG A 50 -19.24 21.36 42.81
N GLU A 51 -18.15 20.65 42.53
CA GLU A 51 -18.13 19.18 42.71
C GLU A 51 -16.88 18.64 43.41
N LEU A 52 -16.52 19.23 44.55
CA LEU A 52 -15.69 18.56 45.55
C LEU A 52 -16.48 18.55 46.86
N TYR A 53 -16.58 17.39 47.50
CA TYR A 53 -17.33 17.08 48.72
C TYR A 53 -18.72 16.42 48.56
N ILE A 54 -18.82 15.38 47.73
CA ILE A 54 -19.69 14.24 48.05
C ILE A 54 -18.78 13.12 48.59
N ASN A 55 -18.83 12.89 49.90
CA ASN A 55 -18.08 11.83 50.56
C ASN A 55 -19.00 10.60 50.73
N PRO A 56 -18.79 9.48 50.01
CA PRO A 56 -19.73 8.35 49.97
C PRO A 56 -19.68 7.42 51.20
N THR A 57 -19.04 7.82 52.29
CA THR A 57 -18.76 6.96 53.47
C THR A 57 -19.40 7.46 54.78
N ALA A 58 -20.56 8.12 54.69
CA ALA A 58 -21.45 8.25 55.85
C ALA A 58 -22.43 7.06 55.88
N ILE A 59 -22.23 6.24 56.88
CA ILE A 59 -22.82 4.92 57.15
C ILE A 59 -24.35 4.99 57.35
N ASN A 60 -25.03 3.94 56.88
CA ASN A 60 -26.39 3.57 57.26
C ASN A 60 -26.66 3.73 58.77
N CYS A 61 -27.44 4.73 59.16
CA CYS A 61 -28.20 4.71 60.39
C CYS A 61 -29.55 5.42 60.17
N THR A 62 -30.59 4.58 60.07
CA THR A 62 -31.93 4.75 60.63
C THR A 62 -32.71 6.02 60.29
N SER A 63 -33.88 5.82 59.66
CA SER A 63 -34.95 6.81 59.56
C SER A 63 -35.21 7.49 60.91
N PRO A 64 -35.14 8.83 61.01
CA PRO A 64 -35.52 9.53 62.21
C PRO A 64 -37.05 9.69 62.22
N SER A 65 -37.74 8.66 62.68
CA SER A 65 -39.05 8.84 63.31
C SER A 65 -38.84 9.57 64.63
N GLU A 66 -39.37 10.79 64.66
CA GLU A 66 -39.84 11.52 65.85
C GLU A 66 -38.83 11.76 66.98
N LEU A 67 -38.11 12.87 66.87
CA LEU A 67 -37.83 13.70 68.04
C LEU A 67 -38.31 15.12 67.74
N SER A 68 -39.41 15.45 68.41
CA SER A 68 -40.13 16.71 68.38
C SER A 68 -39.19 17.90 68.59
N ILE A 69 -39.10 18.76 67.57
CA ILE A 69 -38.49 20.07 67.66
C ILE A 69 -39.33 20.90 68.64
N GLN A 70 -38.88 21.00 69.88
CA GLN A 70 -39.30 22.09 70.75
C GLN A 70 -38.66 23.37 70.22
N THR A 71 -39.49 24.27 69.68
CA THR A 71 -39.17 25.66 69.38
C THR A 71 -38.84 26.42 70.67
N ALA A 72 -37.66 26.16 71.21
CA ALA A 72 -36.95 27.04 72.13
C ALA A 72 -35.75 27.60 71.37
N VAL A 73 -35.41 28.85 71.65
CA VAL A 73 -34.30 29.60 71.03
C VAL A 73 -32.96 28.88 71.29
N PHE A 74 -32.63 27.87 70.49
CA PHE A 74 -31.34 27.20 70.44
C PHE A 74 -30.38 28.02 69.57
N ASN A 75 -30.03 29.20 70.05
CA ASN A 75 -28.76 29.88 69.75
C ASN A 75 -28.72 31.21 70.49
N THR A 76 -28.19 31.19 71.72
CA THR A 76 -27.79 32.40 72.46
C THR A 76 -26.41 32.91 72.03
N LEU A 77 -25.85 32.36 70.95
CA LEU A 77 -24.58 32.79 70.40
C LEU A 77 -24.76 34.15 69.70
N LYS A 78 -24.18 35.22 70.26
CA LYS A 78 -24.04 36.49 69.54
C LYS A 78 -23.07 36.27 68.39
N GLU A 79 -23.57 36.39 67.17
CA GLU A 79 -22.74 36.35 65.96
C GLU A 79 -21.68 37.45 66.01
N ARG A 80 -20.43 37.04 65.81
CA ARG A 80 -19.25 37.91 65.80
C ARG A 80 -18.44 37.58 64.55
N THR A 81 -17.96 38.61 63.86
CA THR A 81 -17.09 38.42 62.70
C THR A 81 -15.72 37.90 63.15
N LEU A 82 -15.02 37.13 62.30
CA LEU A 82 -13.66 36.65 62.57
C LEU A 82 -12.70 37.79 62.95
N PHE A 83 -12.86 38.96 62.33
CA PHE A 83 -12.11 40.17 62.69
C PHE A 83 -12.38 40.62 64.13
N SER A 84 -13.65 40.60 64.56
CA SER A 84 -14.04 40.92 65.95
C SER A 84 -13.62 39.88 66.99
N LEU A 85 -13.14 38.72 66.55
CA LEU A 85 -12.52 37.69 67.37
C LEU A 85 -10.98 37.79 67.37
N GLY A 86 -10.41 38.84 66.77
CA GLY A 86 -8.96 39.10 66.73
C GLY A 86 -8.22 38.45 65.57
N TYR A 87 -8.92 37.80 64.62
CA TYR A 87 -8.31 37.23 63.43
C TYR A 87 -8.16 38.31 62.35
N SER A 88 -6.92 38.74 62.12
CA SER A 88 -6.56 39.62 61.01
C SER A 88 -6.02 38.80 59.84
N THR A 89 -6.28 39.24 58.61
CA THR A 89 -5.63 38.70 57.40
C THR A 89 -4.15 39.04 57.34
N ALA A 90 -3.65 39.91 58.22
CA ALA A 90 -2.25 40.30 58.34
C ALA A 90 -1.40 39.32 59.17
N GLY A 91 -1.73 38.03 59.15
CA GLY A 91 -0.77 37.00 59.50
C GLY A 91 0.27 36.92 58.41
N LEU A 92 1.38 37.63 58.56
CA LEU A 92 2.58 37.36 57.77
C LEU A 92 2.90 35.87 57.94
N PHE A 93 2.75 35.09 56.87
CA PHE A 93 3.39 33.79 56.80
C PHE A 93 4.88 34.05 56.97
N GLU A 94 5.43 33.79 58.16
CA GLU A 94 6.86 33.60 58.29
C GLU A 94 7.19 32.43 57.36
N ASN A 95 7.76 32.75 56.20
CA ASN A 95 8.30 31.74 55.31
C ASN A 95 9.25 30.92 56.17
N PRO A 96 8.97 29.62 56.45
CA PRO A 96 10.02 28.78 57.00
C PRO A 96 11.20 28.93 56.05
N LYS A 97 12.42 29.08 56.59
CA LYS A 97 13.64 29.09 55.79
C LYS A 97 13.77 27.74 55.08
N ILE A 98 13.00 27.56 54.01
CA ILE A 98 13.13 26.49 53.05
C ILE A 98 14.42 26.84 52.34
N ASN A 99 15.47 26.08 52.65
CA ASN A 99 16.66 26.03 51.82
C ASN A 99 16.19 25.68 50.40
N LYS A 100 15.96 26.70 49.57
CA LYS A 100 15.53 26.55 48.19
C LYS A 100 16.72 26.05 47.37
N THR A 101 16.98 24.75 47.47
CA THR A 101 17.13 23.97 46.24
C THR A 101 15.73 23.49 45.86
N THR A 102 14.84 24.42 45.53
CA THR A 102 13.63 24.06 44.80
C THR A 102 14.10 23.52 43.47
N LYS A 103 14.20 22.19 43.35
CA LYS A 103 14.31 21.52 42.06
C LYS A 103 13.28 22.19 41.15
N GLU A 104 13.70 22.72 40.02
CA GLU A 104 12.81 23.34 39.06
C GLU A 104 11.58 22.46 38.86
N LYS A 105 10.38 23.05 38.93
CA LYS A 105 9.14 22.31 38.70
C LYS A 105 9.20 21.76 37.27
N ILE A 106 9.40 20.45 37.17
CA ILE A 106 9.48 19.74 35.89
C ILE A 106 8.12 19.91 35.20
N SER A 107 8.13 20.20 33.89
CA SER A 107 6.92 20.26 33.10
C SER A 107 6.23 18.89 33.11
N LEU A 108 4.98 18.84 33.59
CA LEU A 108 4.18 17.62 33.65
C LEU A 108 4.09 16.93 32.28
N TYR A 109 3.96 17.71 31.21
CA TYR A 109 3.96 17.21 29.83
C TYR A 109 5.26 16.47 29.50
N GLN A 110 6.42 17.04 29.84
CA GLN A 110 7.71 16.41 29.57
C GLN A 110 7.88 15.09 30.34
N GLU A 111 7.34 15.01 31.55
CA GLU A 111 7.41 13.79 32.35
C GLU A 111 6.46 12.71 31.83
N ILE A 112 5.25 13.07 31.41
CA ILE A 112 4.32 12.15 30.73
C ILE A 112 4.95 11.60 29.45
N VAL A 113 5.51 12.47 28.61
CA VAL A 113 6.20 12.05 27.38
C VAL A 113 7.38 11.13 27.71
N ARG A 114 8.16 11.40 28.76
CA ARG A 114 9.23 10.49 29.22
C ARG A 114 8.71 9.14 29.64
N LEU A 115 7.62 9.09 30.42
CA LEU A 115 7.01 7.83 30.87
C LEU A 115 6.51 7.00 29.69
N VAL A 116 5.81 7.65 28.76
CA VAL A 116 5.29 7.04 27.54
C VAL A 116 6.43 6.48 26.68
N LYS A 117 7.48 7.27 26.44
CA LYS A 117 8.66 6.83 25.68
C LYS A 117 9.43 5.68 26.35
N ARG A 118 9.45 5.65 27.69
CA ARG A 118 10.07 4.55 28.46
C ARG A 118 9.15 3.35 28.67
N ARG A 119 7.88 3.42 28.25
CA ARG A 119 6.83 2.43 28.52
C ARG A 119 6.74 2.08 30.02
N ALA A 120 6.94 3.07 30.87
CA ALA A 120 6.96 2.90 32.32
C ALA A 120 5.62 3.34 32.94
N GLN A 121 5.13 2.60 33.94
CA GLN A 121 3.84 2.88 34.61
C GLN A 121 2.64 2.89 33.65
N THR A 122 2.59 1.92 32.75
CA THR A 122 1.43 1.65 31.89
C THR A 122 0.21 1.31 32.73
N ASN A 123 -0.96 1.79 32.31
CA ASN A 123 -2.22 1.63 33.04
C ASN A 123 -3.19 0.65 32.37
N SER A 124 -2.86 0.13 31.19
CA SER A 124 -3.70 -0.81 30.46
C SER A 124 -2.86 -1.93 29.84
N GLU A 125 -3.49 -3.10 29.66
CA GLU A 125 -2.93 -4.28 29.00
C GLU A 125 -3.80 -4.63 27.78
N VAL A 126 -3.16 -4.79 26.63
CA VAL A 126 -3.80 -5.28 25.41
C VAL A 126 -3.32 -6.71 25.15
N THR A 127 -4.25 -7.66 25.08
CA THR A 127 -3.95 -9.05 24.78
C THR A 127 -4.26 -9.36 23.32
N ILE A 128 -3.30 -9.96 22.62
CA ILE A 128 -3.47 -10.47 21.24
C ILE A 128 -3.02 -11.92 21.24
N GLY A 129 -3.98 -12.84 21.18
CA GLY A 129 -3.70 -14.28 21.29
C GLY A 129 -3.01 -14.62 22.62
N LYS A 130 -1.72 -14.95 22.58
CA LYS A 130 -0.91 -15.28 23.77
C LYS A 130 0.00 -14.14 24.23
N GLU A 131 0.14 -13.08 23.44
CA GLU A 131 1.01 -11.96 23.75
C GLU A 131 0.23 -10.86 24.48
N ARG A 132 0.90 -10.23 25.45
CA ARG A 132 0.36 -9.12 26.24
C ARG A 132 1.23 -7.89 26.04
N HIS A 133 0.58 -6.77 25.75
CA HIS A 133 1.22 -5.50 25.53
C HIS A 133 0.80 -4.50 26.61
N ALA A 134 1.75 -4.13 27.46
CA ALA A 134 1.57 -3.07 28.44
C ALA A 134 1.60 -1.71 27.74
N VAL A 135 0.52 -0.93 27.87
CA VAL A 135 0.29 0.31 27.11
C VAL A 135 -0.31 1.43 27.95
N HIS A 136 -0.18 2.65 27.46
CA HIS A 136 -0.85 3.82 28.00
C HIS A 136 -2.18 4.04 27.28
N LEU A 137 -3.29 3.84 27.96
CA LEU A 137 -4.62 3.94 27.36
C LEU A 137 -4.87 5.33 26.74
N MET A 138 -4.37 6.38 27.38
CA MET A 138 -4.48 7.75 26.88
C MET A 138 -3.85 7.94 25.49
N VAL A 139 -2.77 7.20 25.19
CA VAL A 139 -2.11 7.25 23.87
C VAL A 139 -3.01 6.58 22.84
N LEU A 140 -3.52 5.38 23.14
CA LEU A 140 -4.42 4.66 22.25
C LEU A 140 -5.69 5.47 21.94
N GLN A 141 -6.33 6.05 22.95
CA GLN A 141 -7.52 6.88 22.79
C GLN A 141 -7.26 8.17 21.99
N SER A 142 -6.03 8.70 22.03
CA SER A 142 -5.68 9.90 21.25
C SER A 142 -5.72 9.63 19.74
N PHE A 143 -5.33 8.43 19.30
CA PHE A 143 -5.18 8.11 17.87
C PHE A 143 -6.29 7.19 17.32
N SER A 144 -6.81 6.27 18.12
CA SER A 144 -7.77 5.25 17.70
C SER A 144 -9.19 5.60 18.13
N GLN A 145 -10.11 5.63 17.16
CA GLN A 145 -11.53 5.77 17.44
C GLN A 145 -12.07 4.57 18.22
N MET A 146 -11.62 3.35 17.88
CA MET A 146 -12.06 2.12 18.55
C MET A 146 -11.81 2.17 20.06
N PHE A 147 -10.60 2.59 20.48
CA PHE A 147 -10.28 2.71 21.90
C PHE A 147 -11.01 3.86 22.61
N ARG A 148 -11.41 4.93 21.89
CA ARG A 148 -12.31 5.96 22.45
C ARG A 148 -13.71 5.41 22.71
N ASP A 149 -14.23 4.63 21.75
CA ASP A 149 -15.57 4.06 21.82
C ASP A 149 -15.69 3.00 22.94
N MET A 150 -14.60 2.27 23.27
CA MET A 150 -14.55 1.24 24.33
C MET A 150 -14.44 1.81 25.76
N GLY A 151 -14.22 3.12 25.94
CA GLY A 151 -14.13 3.72 27.28
C GLY A 151 -12.81 3.41 28.01
N ASN A 152 -12.88 3.28 29.34
CA ASN A 152 -11.71 3.17 30.23
C ASN A 152 -11.36 1.74 30.65
N ASP A 153 -11.66 0.76 29.79
CA ASP A 153 -11.33 -0.63 30.06
C ASP A 153 -9.81 -0.83 30.17
N LEU A 154 -9.38 -1.34 31.33
CA LEU A 154 -7.95 -1.51 31.65
C LEU A 154 -7.35 -2.73 30.94
N SER A 155 -8.17 -3.68 30.51
CA SER A 155 -7.75 -4.90 29.80
C SER A 155 -8.58 -5.07 28.54
N VAL A 156 -7.94 -5.08 27.38
CA VAL A 156 -8.62 -5.21 26.08
C VAL A 156 -8.06 -6.41 25.32
N ASP A 157 -8.93 -7.33 24.94
CA ASP A 157 -8.57 -8.49 24.12
C ASP A 157 -8.92 -8.22 22.66
N LEU A 158 -7.91 -8.30 21.78
CA LEU A 158 -8.05 -8.05 20.35
C LEU A 158 -7.93 -9.35 19.54
N PRO A 159 -8.70 -9.50 18.45
CA PRO A 159 -8.69 -10.72 17.65
C PRO A 159 -7.41 -10.84 16.81
N GLU A 160 -6.72 -11.98 16.93
CA GLU A 160 -5.48 -12.30 16.19
C GLU A 160 -5.69 -12.34 14.66
N GLU A 161 -6.93 -12.60 14.22
CA GLU A 161 -7.30 -12.58 12.79
C GLU A 161 -7.21 -11.18 12.17
N MET A 162 -7.40 -10.12 12.97
CA MET A 162 -7.42 -8.73 12.49
C MET A 162 -6.13 -7.98 12.81
N ILE A 163 -5.46 -8.36 13.91
CA ILE A 163 -4.27 -7.68 14.41
C ILE A 163 -3.25 -8.72 14.87
N THR A 164 -2.07 -8.71 14.25
CA THR A 164 -0.93 -9.49 14.74
C THR A 164 -0.22 -8.75 15.89
N PRO A 165 0.40 -9.44 16.87
CA PRO A 165 1.17 -8.80 17.94
C PRO A 165 2.25 -7.84 17.40
N ARG A 166 2.89 -8.25 16.29
CA ARG A 166 3.84 -7.41 15.56
C ARG A 166 3.22 -6.11 15.05
N SER A 167 2.08 -6.19 14.35
CA SER A 167 1.41 -5.01 13.80
C SER A 167 1.00 -4.04 14.91
N PHE A 168 0.49 -4.55 16.02
CA PHE A 168 0.16 -3.73 17.19
C PHE A 168 1.40 -3.06 17.78
N GLY A 169 2.50 -3.80 17.93
CA GLY A 169 3.78 -3.25 18.39
C GLY A 169 4.28 -2.09 17.54
N LEU A 170 4.23 -2.24 16.21
CA LEU A 170 4.61 -1.20 15.24
C LEU A 170 3.66 0.01 15.31
N ILE A 171 2.36 -0.23 15.44
CA ILE A 171 1.34 0.83 15.58
C ILE A 171 1.58 1.63 16.86
N TYR A 172 1.83 0.95 17.97
CA TYR A 172 2.04 1.62 19.26
C TYR A 172 3.36 2.38 19.28
N GLU A 173 4.42 1.85 18.68
CA GLU A 173 5.68 2.58 18.48
C GLU A 173 5.47 3.81 17.60
N TRP A 174 4.69 3.69 16.51
CA TRP A 174 4.29 4.80 15.65
C TRP A 174 3.57 5.93 16.41
N MET A 175 2.75 5.60 17.42
CA MET A 175 2.04 6.59 18.23
C MET A 175 2.95 7.36 19.20
N ILE A 176 4.07 6.78 19.61
CA ILE A 176 4.95 7.32 20.66
C ILE A 176 6.11 8.11 20.07
N GLU A 177 6.56 7.75 18.87
CA GLU A 177 7.70 8.36 18.23
C GLU A 177 7.36 9.74 17.65
N ASP A 178 8.28 10.71 17.76
CA ASP A 178 8.03 12.07 17.27
C ASP A 178 8.05 12.10 15.72
N LYS A 179 8.83 11.20 15.12
CA LYS A 179 8.99 11.04 13.67
C LYS A 179 8.89 9.55 13.32
N PRO A 180 7.67 9.00 13.26
CA PRO A 180 7.51 7.57 13.11
C PRO A 180 7.86 7.13 11.68
N ILE A 181 8.73 6.14 11.57
CA ILE A 181 9.13 5.52 10.31
C ILE A 181 8.46 4.15 10.23
N LEU A 182 7.59 3.95 9.25
CA LEU A 182 6.96 2.66 9.03
C LEU A 182 7.91 1.74 8.24
N PRO A 183 8.26 0.55 8.79
CA PRO A 183 9.06 -0.40 8.04
C PRO A 183 8.23 -1.02 6.90
N ARG A 184 8.90 -1.35 5.80
CA ARG A 184 8.30 -2.10 4.68
C ARG A 184 7.74 -3.44 5.16
N LEU A 185 8.52 -4.15 5.99
CA LEU A 185 8.13 -5.46 6.51
C LEU A 185 7.04 -5.29 7.58
N GLY A 186 5.85 -5.83 7.31
CA GLY A 186 4.66 -5.69 8.16
C GLY A 186 3.78 -4.49 7.78
N LEU A 187 4.08 -3.75 6.70
CA LEU A 187 3.29 -2.59 6.29
C LEU A 187 1.83 -2.96 5.99
N LEU A 188 1.57 -4.10 5.33
CA LEU A 188 0.20 -4.56 5.06
C LEU A 188 -0.55 -4.98 6.33
N GLU A 189 0.15 -5.63 7.27
CA GLU A 189 -0.43 -5.97 8.58
C GLU A 189 -0.82 -4.70 9.34
N VAL A 190 0.09 -3.70 9.38
CA VAL A 190 -0.18 -2.40 10.00
C VAL A 190 -1.33 -1.69 9.31
N PHE A 191 -1.40 -1.71 7.98
CA PHE A 191 -2.50 -1.09 7.24
C PHE A 191 -3.85 -1.74 7.56
N HIS A 192 -3.89 -3.07 7.63
CA HIS A 192 -5.10 -3.81 7.98
C HIS A 192 -5.51 -3.54 9.44
N ALA A 193 -4.57 -3.66 10.38
CA ALA A 193 -4.79 -3.39 11.79
C ALA A 193 -5.22 -1.93 12.04
N ALA A 194 -4.62 -0.96 11.35
CA ALA A 194 -4.98 0.46 11.48
C ALA A 194 -6.41 0.75 11.01
N LYS A 195 -6.90 0.04 9.99
CA LYS A 195 -8.31 0.11 9.58
C LYS A 195 -9.23 -0.44 10.67
N PHE A 196 -8.91 -1.61 11.21
CA PHE A 196 -9.69 -2.22 12.29
C PHE A 196 -9.71 -1.35 13.55
N LEU A 197 -8.55 -0.84 13.97
CA LEU A 197 -8.40 0.09 15.10
C LEU A 197 -8.97 1.48 14.81
N LYS A 198 -9.41 1.76 13.58
CA LYS A 198 -9.93 3.07 13.14
C LYS A 198 -8.96 4.21 13.48
N ILE A 199 -7.73 4.14 12.95
CA ILE A 199 -6.69 5.18 13.08
C ILE A 199 -6.50 5.87 11.72
N PRO A 200 -7.24 6.97 11.41
CA PRO A 200 -7.30 7.53 10.06
C PRO A 200 -5.95 8.04 9.54
N GLN A 201 -5.16 8.68 10.42
CA GLN A 201 -3.84 9.24 10.07
C GLN A 201 -2.89 8.13 9.60
N LEU A 202 -2.84 7.02 10.33
CA LEU A 202 -2.00 5.88 10.00
C LEU A 202 -2.49 5.17 8.73
N VAL A 203 -3.80 5.00 8.56
CA VAL A 203 -4.38 4.45 7.32
C VAL A 203 -3.97 5.30 6.11
N SER A 204 -4.06 6.63 6.22
CA SER A 204 -3.65 7.55 5.15
C SER A 204 -2.15 7.45 4.86
N GLN A 205 -1.31 7.39 5.90
CA GLN A 205 0.14 7.26 5.73
C GLN A 205 0.52 5.93 5.08
N CYS A 206 -0.04 4.81 5.55
CA CYS A 206 0.18 3.51 4.94
C CYS A 206 -0.27 3.49 3.48
N LYS A 207 -1.43 4.07 3.15
CA LYS A 207 -1.89 4.18 1.75
C LYS A 207 -0.89 4.98 0.91
N HIS A 208 -0.42 6.11 1.42
CA HIS A 208 0.59 6.91 0.72
C HIS A 208 1.89 6.12 0.46
N CYS A 209 2.36 5.34 1.45
CA CYS A 209 3.52 4.46 1.30
C CYS A 209 3.28 3.33 0.28
N LEU A 210 2.06 2.79 0.20
CA LEU A 210 1.71 1.80 -0.82
C LEU A 210 1.60 2.45 -2.21
N ASP A 211 1.13 3.68 -2.31
CA ASP A 211 0.98 4.31 -3.61
C ASP A 211 2.33 4.75 -4.20
N HIS A 212 3.29 5.19 -3.37
CA HIS A 212 4.52 5.85 -3.83
C HIS A 212 5.83 5.26 -3.29
N GLY A 213 5.77 4.34 -2.33
CA GLY A 213 6.90 4.02 -1.45
C GLY A 213 7.63 2.71 -1.73
N PHE A 214 7.35 2.01 -2.84
CA PHE A 214 8.00 0.73 -3.10
C PHE A 214 8.49 0.53 -4.53
N THR A 215 9.57 -0.23 -4.64
CA THR A 215 10.19 -0.73 -5.86
C THR A 215 9.47 -1.97 -6.40
N GLU A 216 9.79 -2.37 -7.63
CA GLU A 216 9.14 -3.47 -8.34
C GLU A 216 9.24 -4.82 -7.60
N ASP A 217 10.38 -5.12 -6.97
CA ASP A 217 10.54 -6.32 -6.13
C ASP A 217 9.63 -6.28 -4.90
N SER A 218 9.52 -5.10 -4.28
CA SER A 218 8.66 -4.91 -3.11
C SER A 218 7.19 -4.99 -3.49
N ALA A 219 6.79 -4.55 -4.68
CA ALA A 219 5.44 -4.73 -5.21
C ALA A 219 5.07 -6.22 -5.32
N ALA A 220 5.94 -7.03 -5.93
CA ALA A 220 5.73 -8.48 -6.04
C ALA A 220 5.58 -9.14 -4.65
N MET A 221 6.41 -8.74 -3.70
CA MET A 221 6.36 -9.28 -2.34
C MET A 221 5.12 -8.84 -1.56
N LEU A 222 4.67 -7.58 -1.71
CA LEU A 222 3.43 -7.10 -1.12
C LEU A 222 2.23 -7.88 -1.64
N TYR A 223 2.22 -8.24 -2.93
CA TYR A 223 1.21 -9.14 -3.48
C TYR A 223 1.17 -10.49 -2.72
N PHE A 224 2.33 -11.13 -2.53
CA PHE A 224 2.39 -12.43 -1.85
C PHE A 224 2.04 -12.36 -0.36
N GLU A 225 2.53 -11.35 0.35
CA GLU A 225 2.14 -11.06 1.73
C GLU A 225 0.63 -10.88 1.85
N GLY A 226 0.08 -10.15 0.89
CA GLY A 226 -1.33 -9.97 0.74
C GLY A 226 -2.15 -11.25 0.62
N GLN A 227 -1.68 -12.20 -0.19
CA GLN A 227 -2.32 -13.51 -0.31
C GLN A 227 -2.29 -14.29 1.00
N ILE A 228 -1.18 -14.20 1.74
CA ILE A 228 -1.04 -14.85 3.05
C ILE A 228 -2.02 -14.25 4.06
N LEU A 229 -2.16 -12.92 4.06
CA LEU A 229 -3.07 -12.18 4.93
C LEU A 229 -4.54 -12.19 4.44
N LYS A 230 -4.83 -12.81 3.29
CA LYS A 230 -6.17 -12.91 2.69
C LYS A 230 -6.88 -11.54 2.49
N LEU A 231 -6.13 -10.46 2.20
CA LEU A 231 -6.75 -9.15 2.01
C LEU A 231 -7.29 -9.00 0.58
N GLU A 232 -8.54 -9.38 0.32
CA GLU A 232 -9.06 -9.55 -1.06
C GLU A 232 -8.93 -8.34 -2.00
N PHE A 233 -8.89 -7.11 -1.48
CA PHE A 233 -9.11 -5.90 -2.27
C PHE A 233 -7.86 -5.22 -2.86
N ILE A 234 -6.63 -5.54 -2.43
CA ILE A 234 -5.47 -4.63 -2.63
C ILE A 234 -4.33 -5.25 -3.45
N HIS A 235 -4.31 -6.57 -3.65
CA HIS A 235 -3.07 -7.21 -4.08
C HIS A 235 -2.80 -7.14 -5.57
N LEU A 236 -3.84 -7.23 -6.41
CA LEU A 236 -3.65 -7.36 -7.86
C LEU A 236 -2.95 -6.14 -8.47
N GLU A 237 -3.26 -4.94 -8.00
CA GLU A 237 -2.63 -3.68 -8.44
C GLU A 237 -1.11 -3.69 -8.24
N PHE A 238 -0.58 -4.43 -7.25
CA PHE A 238 0.85 -4.55 -7.05
C PHE A 238 1.55 -5.33 -8.17
N LEU A 239 0.85 -6.27 -8.82
CA LEU A 239 1.43 -7.02 -9.93
C LEU A 239 1.63 -6.17 -11.19
N GLU A 240 0.82 -5.13 -11.36
CA GLU A 240 0.97 -4.19 -12.49
C GLU A 240 2.31 -3.43 -12.42
N ARG A 241 2.86 -3.29 -11.22
CA ARG A 241 4.10 -2.56 -10.93
C ARG A 241 5.36 -3.43 -10.98
N VAL A 242 5.26 -4.72 -11.32
CA VAL A 242 6.41 -5.65 -11.34
C VAL A 242 7.43 -5.29 -12.45
N SER A 243 6.99 -4.67 -13.55
CA SER A 243 7.82 -4.19 -14.66
C SER A 243 9.10 -5.02 -14.94
N LYS A 244 10.30 -4.48 -14.70
CA LYS A 244 11.61 -5.14 -14.93
C LYS A 244 11.84 -6.40 -14.11
N PHE A 245 11.19 -6.52 -12.95
CA PHE A 245 11.29 -7.68 -12.08
C PHE A 245 10.53 -8.91 -12.62
N PHE A 246 9.80 -8.77 -13.73
CA PHE A 246 8.96 -9.84 -14.28
C PHE A 246 9.74 -11.13 -14.56
N LEU A 247 10.86 -11.10 -15.27
CA LEU A 247 11.61 -12.34 -15.58
C LEU A 247 12.24 -12.97 -14.33
N THR A 248 12.65 -12.15 -13.35
CA THR A 248 13.11 -12.62 -12.04
C THR A 248 11.98 -13.31 -11.27
N LEU A 249 10.77 -12.74 -11.31
CA LEU A 249 9.58 -13.36 -10.75
C LEU A 249 9.26 -14.68 -11.48
N VAL A 250 9.29 -14.70 -12.81
CA VAL A 250 9.08 -15.92 -13.62
C VAL A 250 10.08 -17.00 -13.26
N ALA A 251 11.33 -16.66 -12.94
CA ALA A 251 12.33 -17.63 -12.49
C ALA A 251 11.95 -18.29 -11.16
N SER A 252 11.13 -17.67 -10.33
CA SER A 252 10.83 -18.10 -8.97
C SER A 252 9.83 -19.27 -8.88
N LYS A 253 9.68 -19.84 -7.68
CA LYS A 253 8.66 -20.87 -7.38
C LYS A 253 7.28 -20.23 -7.11
N GLU A 254 7.30 -19.00 -6.61
CA GLU A 254 6.12 -18.21 -6.28
C GLU A 254 5.30 -17.94 -7.55
N PHE A 255 5.96 -17.63 -8.69
CA PHE A 255 5.28 -17.50 -9.99
C PHE A 255 4.51 -18.76 -10.40
N LEU A 256 5.09 -19.95 -10.18
CA LEU A 256 4.43 -21.22 -10.53
C LEU A 256 3.17 -21.47 -9.70
N ARG A 257 3.11 -20.91 -8.49
CA ARG A 257 2.00 -21.02 -7.54
C ARG A 257 0.93 -19.96 -7.74
N LEU A 258 1.16 -18.96 -8.60
CA LEU A 258 0.17 -17.92 -8.86
C LEU A 258 -1.16 -18.50 -9.39
N PRO A 259 -2.30 -17.94 -8.95
CA PRO A 259 -3.60 -18.26 -9.52
C PRO A 259 -3.73 -17.68 -10.93
N LEU A 260 -4.72 -18.16 -11.69
CA LEU A 260 -4.93 -17.77 -13.09
C LEU A 260 -5.01 -16.25 -13.26
N ASN A 261 -5.88 -15.58 -12.49
CA ASN A 261 -6.13 -14.13 -12.64
C ASN A 261 -4.85 -13.30 -12.53
N SER A 262 -3.97 -13.67 -11.60
CA SER A 262 -2.69 -12.99 -11.38
C SER A 262 -1.71 -13.21 -12.53
N VAL A 263 -1.70 -14.42 -13.11
CA VAL A 263 -0.89 -14.69 -14.31
C VAL A 263 -1.43 -13.94 -15.51
N LEU A 264 -2.75 -13.93 -15.71
CA LEU A 264 -3.39 -13.17 -16.78
C LEU A 264 -3.06 -11.68 -16.68
N LEU A 265 -3.17 -11.10 -15.49
CA LEU A 265 -2.84 -9.69 -15.25
C LEU A 265 -1.38 -9.38 -15.63
N LEU A 266 -0.44 -10.23 -15.23
CA LEU A 266 0.98 -10.07 -15.60
C LEU A 266 1.17 -10.16 -17.11
N ILE A 267 0.67 -11.22 -17.76
CA ILE A 267 0.90 -11.43 -19.20
C ILE A 267 0.06 -10.50 -20.09
N GLN A 268 -0.99 -9.86 -19.57
CA GLN A 268 -1.76 -8.85 -20.30
C GLN A 268 -1.15 -7.44 -20.19
N SER A 269 -0.34 -7.19 -19.16
CA SER A 269 0.23 -5.86 -18.86
C SER A 269 1.26 -5.41 -19.91
N ASP A 270 1.12 -4.18 -20.40
CA ASP A 270 2.10 -3.54 -21.29
C ASP A 270 3.41 -3.16 -20.60
N LEU A 271 3.39 -3.10 -19.27
CA LEU A 271 4.47 -2.57 -18.45
C LEU A 271 5.52 -3.61 -18.04
N ILE A 272 5.25 -4.91 -18.25
CA ILE A 272 6.23 -5.96 -17.93
C ILE A 272 7.46 -5.82 -18.82
N GLY A 273 8.64 -5.94 -18.19
CA GLY A 273 9.93 -5.90 -18.87
C GLY A 273 10.26 -7.28 -19.44
N VAL A 274 10.36 -7.38 -20.77
CA VAL A 274 10.81 -8.60 -21.46
C VAL A 274 11.85 -8.29 -22.55
N ASN A 275 12.71 -9.25 -22.84
CA ASN A 275 13.63 -9.21 -23.99
C ASN A 275 12.90 -9.54 -25.29
N THR A 276 11.81 -10.32 -25.24
CA THR A 276 10.96 -10.65 -26.40
C THR A 276 9.58 -11.16 -25.98
N GLU A 277 8.56 -10.90 -26.80
CA GLU A 277 7.21 -11.44 -26.58
C GLU A 277 7.20 -12.98 -26.52
N LEU A 278 8.20 -13.64 -27.12
CA LEU A 278 8.36 -15.08 -26.97
C LEU A 278 8.62 -15.50 -25.51
N GLU A 279 9.31 -14.70 -24.70
CA GLU A 279 9.50 -15.00 -23.28
C GLU A 279 8.19 -15.00 -22.50
N VAL A 280 7.22 -14.15 -22.89
CA VAL A 280 5.88 -14.14 -22.29
C VAL A 280 5.17 -15.47 -22.57
N PHE A 281 5.25 -15.95 -23.81
CA PHE A 281 4.74 -17.28 -24.16
C PHE A 281 5.46 -18.39 -23.39
N MET A 282 6.80 -18.34 -23.28
CA MET A 282 7.56 -19.36 -22.55
C MET A 282 7.27 -19.33 -21.04
N ALA A 283 7.06 -18.15 -20.44
CA ALA A 283 6.63 -17.99 -19.06
C ALA A 283 5.24 -18.59 -18.82
N ALA A 284 4.29 -18.30 -19.72
CA ALA A 284 2.96 -18.90 -19.70
C ALA A 284 3.01 -20.43 -19.85
N ALA A 285 3.84 -20.93 -20.77
CA ALA A 285 4.04 -22.36 -20.98
C ALA A 285 4.67 -23.04 -19.75
N ARG A 286 5.63 -22.38 -19.08
CA ARG A 286 6.21 -22.82 -17.81
C ARG A 286 5.15 -22.92 -16.71
N TRP A 287 4.27 -21.93 -16.58
CA TRP A 287 3.17 -21.95 -15.61
C TRP A 287 2.14 -23.05 -15.91
N LEU A 288 1.70 -23.19 -17.17
CA LEU A 288 0.78 -24.24 -17.60
C LEU A 288 1.34 -25.65 -17.36
N SER A 289 2.63 -25.84 -17.62
CA SER A 289 3.31 -27.14 -17.49
C SER A 289 3.41 -27.63 -16.05
N HIS A 290 3.49 -26.73 -15.05
CA HIS A 290 3.71 -27.10 -13.65
C HIS A 290 2.58 -27.95 -13.03
N HIS A 291 1.33 -27.72 -13.43
CA HIS A 291 0.18 -28.52 -12.99
C HIS A 291 -0.62 -29.04 -14.19
N TRP A 292 0.09 -29.55 -15.20
CA TRP A 292 -0.56 -30.21 -16.32
C TRP A 292 -1.07 -31.60 -15.88
N PRO A 293 -2.30 -32.04 -16.25
CA PRO A 293 -3.27 -31.43 -17.16
C PRO A 293 -4.31 -30.51 -16.48
N GLN A 294 -4.27 -30.31 -15.17
CA GLN A 294 -5.28 -29.53 -14.42
C GLN A 294 -5.41 -28.09 -14.94
N ARG A 295 -4.31 -27.49 -15.40
CA ARG A 295 -4.27 -26.14 -15.98
C ARG A 295 -4.63 -26.09 -17.47
N GLN A 296 -4.84 -27.22 -18.14
CA GLN A 296 -5.22 -27.28 -19.56
C GLN A 296 -6.53 -26.52 -19.85
N ARG A 297 -7.48 -26.54 -18.90
CA ARG A 297 -8.75 -25.81 -19.02
C ARG A 297 -8.58 -24.29 -19.16
N PHE A 298 -7.48 -23.74 -18.68
CA PHE A 298 -7.18 -22.30 -18.72
C PHE A 298 -6.37 -21.90 -19.96
N LEU A 299 -6.07 -22.86 -20.84
CA LEU A 299 -5.23 -22.63 -22.01
C LEU A 299 -5.78 -21.53 -22.91
N THR A 300 -7.09 -21.50 -23.13
CA THR A 300 -7.77 -20.50 -23.95
C THR A 300 -7.50 -19.08 -23.46
N ASP A 301 -7.68 -18.84 -22.16
CA ASP A 301 -7.52 -17.51 -21.55
C ASP A 301 -6.04 -17.05 -21.57
N VAL A 302 -5.13 -17.99 -21.33
CA VAL A 302 -3.70 -17.70 -21.34
C VAL A 302 -3.21 -17.39 -22.76
N VAL A 303 -3.65 -18.16 -23.75
CA VAL A 303 -3.22 -18.01 -25.16
C VAL A 303 -3.77 -16.74 -25.77
N SER A 304 -5.03 -16.38 -25.48
CA SER A 304 -5.63 -15.13 -25.96
C SER A 304 -4.95 -13.87 -25.43
N SER A 305 -4.22 -13.99 -24.31
CA SER A 305 -3.49 -12.90 -23.67
C SER A 305 -2.08 -12.68 -24.23
N ILE A 306 -1.58 -13.59 -25.07
CA ILE A 306 -0.23 -13.55 -25.64
C ILE A 306 -0.27 -12.88 -27.03
N ARG A 307 0.67 -11.98 -27.31
CA ARG A 307 0.68 -11.19 -28.56
C ARG A 307 1.50 -11.89 -29.63
N PHE A 308 1.00 -13.00 -30.16
CA PHE A 308 1.70 -13.76 -31.21
C PHE A 308 2.09 -12.91 -32.43
N GLY A 309 1.32 -11.88 -32.77
CA GLY A 309 1.65 -10.93 -33.84
C GLY A 309 2.86 -10.02 -33.58
N LEU A 310 3.45 -10.04 -32.37
CA LEU A 310 4.71 -9.38 -32.05
C LEU A 310 5.89 -10.36 -31.97
N ILE A 311 5.64 -11.66 -32.14
CA ILE A 311 6.70 -12.68 -32.19
C ILE A 311 7.17 -12.83 -33.65
N PRO A 312 8.49 -12.85 -33.90
CA PRO A 312 9.03 -13.13 -35.22
C PRO A 312 8.48 -14.43 -35.86
N PRO A 313 8.07 -14.43 -37.15
CA PRO A 313 7.43 -15.60 -37.78
C PRO A 313 8.31 -16.84 -37.80
N TRP A 314 9.63 -16.67 -37.96
CA TRP A 314 10.57 -17.80 -37.98
C TRP A 314 10.65 -18.50 -36.62
N LEU A 315 10.54 -17.77 -35.50
CA LEU A 315 10.46 -18.35 -34.16
C LEU A 315 9.15 -19.12 -33.98
N LEU A 316 8.03 -18.55 -34.44
CA LEU A 316 6.71 -19.19 -34.41
C LEU A 316 6.66 -20.50 -35.21
N ILE A 317 7.28 -20.53 -36.40
CA ILE A 317 7.40 -21.75 -37.22
C ILE A 317 8.27 -22.79 -36.49
N ARG A 318 9.34 -22.36 -35.83
CA ARG A 318 10.25 -23.27 -35.14
C ARG A 318 9.63 -23.88 -33.88
N LEU A 319 8.83 -23.13 -33.12
CA LEU A 319 8.11 -23.64 -31.95
C LEU A 319 7.23 -24.85 -32.29
N GLN A 320 6.72 -24.92 -33.51
CA GLN A 320 5.89 -26.02 -34.00
C GLN A 320 6.69 -27.29 -34.34
N LYS A 321 8.02 -27.22 -34.39
CA LYS A 321 8.87 -28.39 -34.68
C LYS A 321 9.09 -29.21 -33.40
N PRO A 322 8.58 -30.45 -33.32
CA PRO A 322 8.61 -31.25 -32.09
C PRO A 322 10.03 -31.65 -31.64
N ASN A 323 10.99 -31.70 -32.57
CA ASN A 323 12.37 -32.11 -32.29
C ASN A 323 13.23 -31.01 -31.66
N VAL A 324 12.74 -29.78 -31.57
CA VAL A 324 13.49 -28.60 -31.13
C VAL A 324 12.96 -28.05 -29.80
N THR A 325 11.80 -28.52 -29.36
CA THR A 325 11.04 -27.91 -28.27
C THR A 325 10.85 -28.91 -27.14
N SER A 326 11.07 -28.49 -25.90
CA SER A 326 10.84 -29.31 -24.70
C SER A 326 9.47 -30.00 -24.70
N VAL A 327 9.38 -31.19 -24.09
CA VAL A 327 8.15 -32.02 -24.08
C VAL A 327 6.93 -31.26 -23.57
N GLY A 328 7.11 -30.39 -22.56
CA GLY A 328 6.03 -29.58 -22.00
C GLY A 328 5.50 -28.53 -22.98
N VAL A 329 6.41 -27.77 -23.62
CA VAL A 329 6.03 -26.76 -24.60
C VAL A 329 5.48 -27.40 -25.87
N SER A 330 6.07 -28.50 -26.34
CA SER A 330 5.57 -29.26 -27.50
C SER A 330 4.13 -29.75 -27.28
N ARG A 331 3.79 -30.19 -26.06
CA ARG A 331 2.42 -30.59 -25.71
C ARG A 331 1.44 -29.42 -25.76
N ILE A 332 1.86 -28.24 -25.32
CA ILE A 332 1.05 -27.01 -25.35
C ILE A 332 0.85 -26.53 -26.79
N VAL A 333 1.94 -26.44 -27.57
CA VAL A 333 1.91 -26.05 -28.99
C VAL A 333 1.09 -27.03 -29.84
N ALA A 334 1.02 -28.31 -29.45
CA ALA A 334 0.20 -29.29 -30.16
C ALA A 334 -1.32 -29.05 -30.04
N GLN A 335 -1.76 -28.22 -29.10
CA GLN A 335 -3.18 -27.92 -28.91
C GLN A 335 -3.71 -27.07 -30.08
N PRO A 336 -4.90 -27.39 -30.64
CA PRO A 336 -5.44 -26.69 -31.80
C PRO A 336 -5.54 -25.16 -31.62
N ILE A 337 -5.95 -24.72 -30.43
CA ILE A 337 -6.10 -23.29 -30.12
C ILE A 337 -4.77 -22.54 -30.15
N VAL A 338 -3.68 -23.20 -29.70
CA VAL A 338 -2.34 -22.61 -29.72
C VAL A 338 -1.81 -22.58 -31.14
N ARG A 339 -2.01 -23.64 -31.94
CA ARG A 339 -1.63 -23.65 -33.35
C ARG A 339 -2.34 -22.56 -34.14
N GLN A 340 -3.63 -22.37 -33.90
CA GLN A 340 -4.39 -21.31 -34.53
C GLN A 340 -3.84 -19.93 -34.18
N ALA A 341 -3.60 -19.65 -32.89
CA ALA A 341 -3.01 -18.38 -32.45
C ALA A 341 -1.61 -18.13 -33.05
N ILE A 342 -0.80 -19.19 -33.21
CA ILE A 342 0.49 -19.13 -33.89
C ILE A 342 0.32 -18.78 -35.37
N HIS A 343 -0.61 -19.43 -36.07
CA HIS A 343 -0.90 -19.13 -37.48
C HIS A 343 -1.41 -17.70 -37.67
N ASP A 344 -2.30 -17.24 -36.80
CA ASP A 344 -2.82 -15.87 -36.82
C ASP A 344 -1.70 -14.85 -36.57
N GLY A 345 -0.77 -15.15 -35.65
CA GLY A 345 0.43 -14.34 -35.43
C GLY A 345 1.35 -14.28 -36.65
N ILE A 346 1.60 -15.42 -37.30
CA ILE A 346 2.38 -15.47 -38.55
C ILE A 346 1.70 -14.66 -39.65
N ALA A 347 0.37 -14.81 -39.81
CA ALA A 347 -0.41 -14.09 -40.80
C ALA A 347 -0.36 -12.58 -40.55
N TYR A 348 -0.53 -12.14 -39.29
CA TYR A 348 -0.42 -10.74 -38.90
C TYR A 348 0.95 -10.16 -39.26
N THR A 349 2.02 -10.82 -38.82
CA THR A 349 3.39 -10.31 -39.04
C THR A 349 3.78 -10.34 -40.51
N THR A 350 3.37 -11.36 -41.26
CA THR A 350 3.62 -11.44 -42.71
C THR A 350 2.85 -10.34 -43.45
N THR A 351 1.61 -10.07 -43.05
CA THR A 351 0.82 -8.95 -43.59
C THR A 351 1.48 -7.62 -43.26
N ARG A 352 1.93 -7.41 -42.02
CA ARG A 352 2.69 -6.21 -41.64
C ARG A 352 3.95 -6.03 -42.49
N LEU A 353 4.69 -7.12 -42.76
CA LEU A 353 5.87 -7.10 -43.61
C LEU A 353 5.53 -6.79 -45.08
N PHE A 354 4.41 -7.30 -45.59
CA PHE A 354 3.94 -7.04 -46.95
C PHE A 354 3.68 -5.54 -47.21
N TYR A 355 3.01 -4.85 -46.29
CA TYR A 355 2.77 -3.41 -46.41
C TYR A 355 4.02 -2.55 -46.13
N GLY A 356 5.06 -3.12 -45.50
CA GLY A 356 6.35 -2.46 -45.32
C GLY A 356 6.25 -1.10 -44.62
N THR A 357 6.62 -0.03 -45.35
CA THR A 357 6.59 1.35 -44.85
C THR A 357 5.22 2.02 -44.95
N ASP A 358 4.28 1.46 -45.72
CA ASP A 358 2.94 2.01 -45.92
C ASP A 358 2.05 1.69 -44.72
N ARG A 359 2.18 2.54 -43.69
CA ARG A 359 1.40 2.42 -42.45
C ARG A 359 -0.08 2.68 -42.67
N GLU A 360 -0.44 3.56 -43.61
CA GLU A 360 -1.83 3.94 -43.85
C GLU A 360 -2.61 2.79 -44.50
N ALA A 361 -2.06 2.19 -45.55
CA ALA A 361 -2.68 1.02 -46.18
C ALA A 361 -2.81 -0.15 -45.20
N PHE A 362 -1.80 -0.36 -44.35
CA PHE A 362 -1.86 -1.36 -43.28
C PHE A 362 -2.98 -1.06 -42.25
N MET A 363 -3.10 0.19 -41.80
CA MET A 363 -4.16 0.58 -40.85
C MET A 363 -5.55 0.46 -41.48
N GLN A 364 -5.71 0.79 -42.76
CA GLN A 364 -6.96 0.58 -43.49
C GLN A 364 -7.30 -0.91 -43.60
N TYR A 365 -6.31 -1.78 -43.86
CA TYR A 365 -6.49 -3.22 -43.86
C TYR A 365 -6.96 -3.73 -42.49
N LEU A 366 -6.33 -3.25 -41.40
CA LEU A 366 -6.73 -3.61 -40.03
C LEU A 366 -8.15 -3.15 -39.71
N HIS A 367 -8.54 -1.95 -40.14
CA HIS A 367 -9.90 -1.44 -39.96
C HIS A 367 -10.93 -2.28 -40.72
N LYS A 368 -10.62 -2.67 -41.96
CA LYS A 368 -11.48 -3.55 -42.77
C LYS A 368 -11.65 -4.95 -42.18
N THR A 369 -10.61 -5.46 -41.52
CA THR A 369 -10.60 -6.79 -40.91
C THR A 369 -11.01 -6.79 -39.43
N CYS A 370 -11.28 -5.62 -38.85
CA CYS A 370 -11.57 -5.42 -37.42
C CYS A 370 -10.49 -5.97 -36.48
N VAL A 371 -9.24 -6.06 -36.94
CA VAL A 371 -8.11 -6.55 -36.14
C VAL A 371 -7.46 -5.36 -35.43
N LYS A 372 -7.43 -5.38 -34.09
CA LYS A 372 -6.71 -4.37 -33.30
C LYS A 372 -5.20 -4.64 -33.37
N PRO A 373 -4.37 -3.63 -33.66
CA PRO A 373 -2.91 -3.82 -33.64
C PRO A 373 -2.45 -4.11 -32.20
N PRO A 374 -1.59 -5.13 -31.98
CA PRO A 374 -1.04 -5.41 -30.67
C PRO A 374 -0.07 -4.29 -30.23
N VAL A 375 -0.17 -3.92 -28.96
CA VAL A 375 0.69 -2.91 -28.33
C VAL A 375 2.01 -3.55 -27.91
N GLN A 376 3.14 -2.87 -28.17
CA GLN A 376 4.45 -3.34 -27.72
C GLN A 376 4.60 -3.18 -26.21
N ARG A 377 5.33 -4.11 -25.58
CA ARG A 377 5.65 -4.05 -24.16
C ARG A 377 6.89 -3.19 -23.90
N THR A 378 7.17 -2.99 -22.61
CA THR A 378 8.44 -2.47 -22.14
C THR A 378 9.55 -3.47 -22.49
N TRP A 379 10.49 -3.07 -23.36
CA TRP A 379 11.63 -3.88 -23.73
C TRP A 379 12.77 -3.66 -22.74
N ILE A 380 13.31 -4.75 -22.21
CA ILE A 380 14.52 -4.73 -21.38
C ILE A 380 15.68 -5.35 -22.13
N TYR A 381 16.88 -4.88 -21.81
CA TYR A 381 18.13 -5.47 -22.25
C TYR A 381 18.95 -5.96 -21.06
N ASP A 382 19.42 -7.18 -21.20
CA ASP A 382 20.41 -7.78 -20.33
C ASP A 382 21.62 -8.21 -21.18
N GLN A 383 22.80 -7.69 -20.82
CA GLN A 383 24.05 -8.04 -21.48
C GLN A 383 24.39 -9.52 -21.39
N ASN A 384 23.94 -10.18 -20.31
CA ASN A 384 24.21 -11.59 -20.05
C ASN A 384 23.11 -12.51 -20.59
N CYS A 385 22.05 -11.97 -21.19
CA CYS A 385 21.03 -12.78 -21.84
C CYS A 385 21.58 -13.37 -23.17
N PRO A 386 21.67 -14.70 -23.30
CA PRO A 386 22.38 -15.34 -24.41
C PRO A 386 21.67 -15.17 -25.76
N TYR A 387 20.36 -14.97 -25.75
CA TYR A 387 19.53 -14.87 -26.95
C TYR A 387 19.00 -13.44 -27.20
N HIS A 388 19.40 -12.45 -26.40
CA HIS A 388 19.06 -11.05 -26.69
C HIS A 388 19.93 -10.54 -27.84
N HIS A 389 19.43 -10.74 -29.06
CA HIS A 389 20.06 -10.26 -30.27
C HIS A 389 19.03 -9.74 -31.27
N ARG A 390 19.44 -8.81 -32.14
CA ARG A 390 18.61 -8.38 -33.27
C ARG A 390 18.39 -9.54 -34.23
N MET A 391 17.24 -9.52 -34.92
CA MET A 391 16.83 -10.42 -36.02
C MET A 391 17.91 -10.69 -37.09
N GLN A 392 18.94 -9.83 -37.20
CA GLN A 392 20.00 -9.89 -38.20
C GLN A 392 21.42 -9.99 -37.58
N CYS A 393 21.58 -10.14 -36.25
CA CYS A 393 22.94 -10.29 -35.70
C CYS A 393 23.45 -11.71 -36.00
N ARG A 394 24.65 -11.81 -36.59
CA ARG A 394 25.30 -13.09 -36.94
C ARG A 394 25.64 -13.98 -35.73
N ASN A 395 25.59 -13.41 -34.53
CA ASN A 395 25.89 -14.07 -33.26
C ASN A 395 24.63 -14.44 -32.47
N THR A 396 23.43 -14.32 -33.05
CA THR A 396 22.18 -14.71 -32.40
C THR A 396 22.25 -16.18 -31.99
N LEU A 397 22.29 -16.47 -30.69
CA LEU A 397 21.89 -17.79 -30.23
C LEU A 397 20.39 -17.94 -30.41
N ASP A 398 20.00 -19.12 -30.86
CA ASP A 398 18.62 -19.47 -31.10
C ASP A 398 17.83 -19.49 -29.80
N LEU A 399 16.76 -18.68 -29.69
CA LEU A 399 15.86 -18.73 -28.54
C LEU A 399 15.06 -20.05 -28.55
N THR A 400 15.51 -21.01 -27.76
CA THR A 400 14.82 -22.27 -27.43
C THR A 400 14.25 -22.22 -26.01
N TYR A 401 13.40 -23.18 -25.65
CA TYR A 401 12.87 -23.24 -24.28
C TYR A 401 13.98 -23.58 -23.26
N GLU A 402 14.95 -24.39 -23.66
CA GLU A 402 16.11 -24.76 -22.86
C GLU A 402 16.98 -23.53 -22.59
N ALA A 403 17.29 -22.73 -23.61
CA ALA A 403 18.02 -21.47 -23.46
C ALA A 403 17.26 -20.47 -22.56
N PHE A 404 15.93 -20.42 -22.68
CA PHE A 404 15.09 -19.64 -21.77
C PHE A 404 15.22 -20.10 -20.31
N LEU A 405 15.16 -21.41 -20.05
CA LEU A 405 15.35 -21.96 -18.70
C LEU A 405 16.76 -21.72 -18.16
N GLU A 406 17.80 -21.84 -18.99
CA GLU A 406 19.17 -21.51 -18.62
C GLU A 406 19.30 -20.05 -18.18
N TYR A 407 18.65 -19.14 -18.91
CA TYR A 407 18.61 -17.73 -18.52
C TYR A 407 17.85 -17.50 -17.19
N LEU A 408 16.71 -18.17 -16.98
CA LEU A 408 16.02 -18.10 -15.68
C LEU A 408 16.87 -18.64 -14.53
N ASN A 409 17.61 -19.74 -14.76
CA ASN A 409 18.54 -20.29 -13.77
C ASN A 409 19.70 -19.33 -13.50
N TYR A 410 20.21 -18.66 -14.54
CA TYR A 410 21.21 -17.61 -14.38
C TYR A 410 20.68 -16.47 -13.50
N LEU A 411 19.45 -15.99 -13.75
CA LEU A 411 18.81 -14.94 -12.94
C LEU A 411 18.66 -15.35 -11.45
N GLN A 412 18.37 -16.62 -11.17
CA GLN A 412 18.29 -17.12 -9.79
C GLN A 412 19.64 -17.05 -9.05
N GLY A 413 20.75 -17.18 -9.77
CA GLY A 413 22.11 -17.14 -9.21
C GLY A 413 22.68 -15.73 -9.04
N GLN A 414 22.00 -14.70 -9.53
CA GLN A 414 22.49 -13.32 -9.44
C GLN A 414 22.21 -12.67 -8.09
N HIS A 415 22.85 -11.52 -7.86
CA HIS A 415 22.59 -10.67 -6.70
C HIS A 415 21.13 -10.20 -6.65
N ARG A 416 20.59 -9.98 -5.44
CA ARG A 416 19.18 -9.60 -5.20
C ARG A 416 18.68 -8.46 -6.10
N ASP A 417 19.53 -7.45 -6.30
CA ASP A 417 19.20 -6.23 -7.04
C ASP A 417 19.59 -6.28 -8.54
N TYR A 418 19.98 -7.44 -9.08
CA TYR A 418 20.43 -7.58 -10.47
C TYR A 418 19.42 -7.06 -11.49
N TRP A 419 18.12 -7.27 -11.25
CA TRP A 419 17.05 -6.76 -12.11
C TRP A 419 17.07 -5.23 -12.30
N LYS A 420 17.70 -4.47 -11.39
CA LYS A 420 17.87 -3.02 -11.52
C LYS A 420 18.91 -2.65 -12.57
N SER A 421 19.87 -3.53 -12.88
CA SER A 421 20.85 -3.31 -13.95
C SER A 421 20.28 -3.56 -15.35
N LEU A 422 19.04 -4.07 -15.45
CA LEU A 422 18.36 -4.23 -16.73
C LEU A 422 18.06 -2.86 -17.33
N GLU A 423 18.56 -2.65 -18.54
CA GLU A 423 18.40 -1.39 -19.27
C GLU A 423 17.05 -1.37 -19.97
N LEU A 424 16.37 -0.23 -19.94
CA LEU A 424 15.20 -0.04 -20.80
C LEU A 424 15.70 0.21 -22.20
N VAL A 425 15.25 -0.63 -23.12
CA VAL A 425 15.54 -0.45 -24.53
C VAL A 425 14.36 0.31 -25.09
N ASP A 426 14.60 1.53 -25.56
CA ASP A 426 13.74 2.08 -26.60
C ASP A 426 13.74 1.09 -27.79
N ALA A 427 12.95 1.29 -28.83
CA ALA A 427 13.13 0.57 -30.09
C ALA A 427 14.49 0.91 -30.79
N SER A 428 15.55 1.11 -30.01
CA SER A 428 16.91 1.45 -30.37
C SER A 428 17.45 0.48 -31.39
N ASN A 429 18.12 1.03 -32.40
CA ASN A 429 18.60 0.29 -33.55
C ASN A 429 19.89 -0.53 -33.30
N VAL A 430 20.21 -0.80 -32.05
CA VAL A 430 21.50 -1.32 -31.64
C VAL A 430 21.36 -2.67 -30.97
N CYS A 431 22.21 -3.63 -31.32
CA CYS A 431 22.36 -4.86 -30.55
C CYS A 431 23.54 -4.65 -29.60
N PHE A 432 23.25 -4.38 -28.34
CA PHE A 432 24.24 -4.04 -27.32
C PHE A 432 25.22 -5.20 -27.06
N SER A 433 24.78 -6.47 -27.15
CA SER A 433 25.68 -7.63 -26.99
C SER A 433 26.68 -7.74 -28.14
N CYS A 434 26.28 -7.31 -29.34
CA CYS A 434 27.16 -7.25 -30.50
C CYS A 434 28.05 -5.98 -30.49
N GLN A 435 27.71 -4.93 -29.72
CA GLN A 435 28.59 -3.78 -29.46
C GLN A 435 29.67 -4.09 -28.40
N ALA A 436 29.31 -4.73 -27.28
CA ALA A 436 30.26 -5.08 -26.23
C ALA A 436 31.40 -5.97 -26.75
N LYS A 437 31.07 -7.01 -27.55
CA LYS A 437 32.09 -7.85 -28.21
C LYS A 437 32.98 -7.08 -29.18
N LYS A 438 32.46 -6.06 -29.88
CA LYS A 438 33.28 -5.20 -30.75
C LYS A 438 34.25 -4.34 -29.94
N VAL A 439 33.81 -3.80 -28.79
CA VAL A 439 34.65 -3.00 -27.89
C VAL A 439 35.77 -3.84 -27.28
N GLU A 440 35.50 -5.09 -26.90
CA GLU A 440 36.51 -6.04 -26.41
C GLU A 440 37.54 -6.42 -27.48
N LEU A 441 37.12 -6.61 -28.74
CA LEU A 441 38.02 -6.86 -29.88
C LEU A 441 38.88 -5.64 -30.25
N THR A 442 38.45 -4.43 -29.89
CA THR A 442 39.20 -3.18 -30.13
C THR A 442 40.10 -2.77 -28.96
N LYS A 443 40.09 -3.48 -27.82
CA LYS A 443 41.13 -3.28 -26.81
C LYS A 443 42.44 -3.85 -27.36
N PRO A 444 43.51 -3.04 -27.51
CA PRO A 444 44.79 -3.59 -27.90
C PRO A 444 45.23 -4.57 -26.81
N ASN A 445 45.47 -5.83 -27.19
CA ASN A 445 46.11 -6.81 -26.32
C ASN A 445 47.38 -6.17 -25.74
N SER A 446 47.32 -5.81 -24.46
CA SER A 446 48.44 -5.29 -23.69
C SER A 446 49.17 -6.43 -23.02
#